data_AF-A0A1X7SR48-F1
#
_entry.id   AF-A0A1X7SR48-F1
#
_cell.length_a   1.000
_cell.length_b   1.000
_cell.length_c   1.000
_cell.angle_alpha   90.00
_cell.angle_beta   90.00
_cell.angle_gamma   90.00
#
_symmetry.space_group_name_H-M   'P 1'
#
loop_
_entity.id
_entity.type
_entity.pdbx_description
1 polymer ?
#
loop_
_entity_poly.entity_id
_entity_poly.type
_entity_poly.pdbx_seq_one_letter_code
_entity_poly.pdbx_strand_id
1 'polypeptide(L)'
;MEITIQEAISFSNGRLDSSSDVKAKHSLYQEKGMKRKTLVTKTDHMTYIGTNYETGGTMSTFPFRKYMIGVLDKETGTMELHNTDIFHMTPYIKGMVDSVASHQ
;
A
#
# COMPACT_ATOMS: atom_id res chain seq x y z
N MET A 1 18.60 3.88 -17.05
CA MET A 1 17.57 2.97 -16.51
C MET A 1 17.35 3.25 -15.03
N GLU A 2 16.86 4.41 -14.58
CA GLU A 2 16.68 4.63 -13.12
C GLU A 2 15.29 4.09 -12.72
N ILE A 3 15.26 3.05 -11.89
CA ILE A 3 13.99 2.46 -11.40
C ILE A 3 13.74 3.05 -10.01
N THR A 4 12.78 3.97 -9.91
CA THR A 4 12.34 4.48 -8.61
C THR A 4 11.17 3.64 -8.12
N ILE A 5 11.41 2.82 -7.09
CA ILE A 5 10.36 2.09 -6.38
C ILE A 5 9.94 2.92 -5.16
N GLN A 6 8.68 3.34 -5.11
CA GLN A 6 8.16 4.17 -4.02
C GLN A 6 7.40 3.31 -2.98
N GLU A 7 6.38 2.57 -3.40
CA GLU A 7 5.54 1.75 -2.52
C GLU A 7 5.23 0.37 -3.10
N ALA A 8 5.01 -0.61 -2.22
CA ALA A 8 4.47 -1.92 -2.56
C ALA A 8 2.99 -1.99 -2.16
N ILE A 9 2.12 -2.29 -3.13
CA ILE A 9 0.66 -2.23 -2.94
C ILE A 9 0.04 -3.59 -3.24
N SER A 10 -0.83 -4.07 -2.34
CA SER A 10 -1.64 -5.27 -2.54
C SER A 10 -3.13 -4.92 -2.46
N PHE A 11 -3.93 -5.39 -3.42
CA PHE A 11 -5.38 -5.18 -3.44
C PHE A 11 -6.10 -6.43 -2.95
N SER A 12 -7.14 -6.27 -2.13
CA SER A 12 -7.91 -7.40 -1.59
C SER A 12 -8.67 -8.20 -2.66
N ASN A 13 -8.92 -7.61 -3.82
CA ASN A 13 -9.76 -8.19 -4.88
C ASN A 13 -9.00 -9.15 -5.80
N GLY A 14 -7.78 -9.56 -5.42
CA GLY A 14 -6.97 -10.50 -6.18
C GLY A 14 -5.93 -9.83 -7.07
N ARG A 15 -5.54 -10.54 -8.14
CA ARG A 15 -4.46 -10.15 -9.05
C ARG A 15 -5.04 -9.70 -10.40
N LEU A 16 -4.44 -8.67 -10.99
CA LEU A 16 -4.76 -8.27 -12.37
C LEU A 16 -4.02 -9.18 -13.36
N ASP A 17 -4.68 -9.52 -14.46
CA ASP A 17 -4.08 -10.28 -15.56
C ASP A 17 -3.06 -9.44 -16.33
N SER A 18 -3.30 -8.13 -16.48
CA SER A 18 -2.34 -7.16 -17.01
C SER A 18 -2.34 -5.85 -16.21
N SER A 19 -1.17 -5.21 -16.10
CA SER A 19 -1.03 -3.89 -15.46
C SER A 19 -1.60 -2.74 -16.29
N SER A 20 -1.83 -2.94 -17.59
CA SER A 20 -2.44 -1.95 -18.49
C SER A 20 -3.93 -1.73 -18.24
N ASP A 21 -4.58 -2.68 -17.59
CA ASP A 21 -6.04 -2.78 -17.59
C ASP A 21 -6.69 -1.89 -16.52
N VAL A 22 -5.88 -1.28 -15.66
CA VAL A 22 -6.34 -0.41 -14.58
C VAL A 22 -5.59 0.90 -14.59
N LYS A 23 -6.31 1.98 -14.86
CA LYS A 23 -5.84 3.33 -14.57
C LYS A 23 -6.03 3.59 -13.07
N ALA A 24 -4.94 3.88 -12.38
CA ALA A 24 -4.95 4.16 -10.95
C ALA A 24 -4.41 5.56 -10.68
N LYS A 25 -5.10 6.31 -9.81
CA LYS A 25 -4.62 7.57 -9.25
C LYS A 25 -4.39 7.41 -7.76
N HIS A 26 -3.16 7.66 -7.34
CA HIS A 26 -2.73 7.52 -5.95
C HIS A 26 -2.75 8.88 -5.23
N SER A 27 -3.11 8.86 -3.96
CA SER A 27 -3.02 10.01 -3.06
C SER A 27 -2.54 9.53 -1.70
N LEU A 28 -1.31 9.93 -1.35
CA LEU A 28 -0.66 9.56 -0.11
C LEU A 28 -0.89 10.64 0.94
N TYR A 29 -1.37 10.24 2.11
CA TYR A 29 -1.61 11.11 3.25
C TYR A 29 -0.74 10.66 4.41
N GLN A 30 -0.04 11.60 5.03
CA GLN A 30 0.78 11.36 6.20
C GLN A 30 0.67 12.56 7.12
N GLU A 31 0.30 12.32 8.37
CA GLU A 31 0.34 13.37 9.39
C GLU A 31 1.79 13.68 9.78
N LYS A 32 2.11 14.97 9.94
CA LYS A 32 3.47 15.41 10.24
C LYS A 32 3.95 14.80 11.56
N GLY A 33 5.07 14.09 11.52
CA GLY A 33 5.66 13.41 12.69
C GLY A 33 5.11 12.02 12.96
N MET A 34 4.06 11.58 12.24
CA MET A 34 3.59 10.20 12.30
C MET A 34 4.26 9.36 11.21
N LYS A 35 4.66 8.14 11.55
CA LYS A 35 5.14 7.17 10.54
C LYS A 35 4.00 6.54 9.75
N ARG A 36 2.77 6.59 10.29
CA ARG A 36 1.57 6.07 9.64
C ARG A 36 1.24 6.90 8.41
N LYS A 37 1.10 6.20 7.30
CA LYS A 37 0.67 6.70 6.01
C LYS A 37 -0.63 6.02 5.63
N THR A 38 -1.52 6.78 4.99
CA THR A 38 -2.74 6.29 4.38
C THR A 38 -2.63 6.52 2.88
N LEU A 39 -2.80 5.46 2.10
CA LEU A 39 -2.83 5.54 0.65
C LEU A 39 -4.29 5.40 0.18
N VAL A 40 -4.74 6.36 -0.61
CA VAL A 40 -6.01 6.28 -1.33
C VAL A 40 -5.69 6.03 -2.80
N THR A 41 -6.24 4.95 -3.35
CA THR A 41 -6.09 4.62 -4.77
C THR A 41 -7.45 4.61 -5.45
N LYS A 42 -7.65 5.51 -6.41
CA LYS A 42 -8.86 5.57 -7.23
C LYS A 42 -8.61 4.89 -8.57
N THR A 43 -9.45 3.95 -8.92
CA THR A 43 -9.52 3.36 -10.26
C THR A 43 -10.81 3.80 -10.95
N ASP A 44 -11.00 3.38 -12.20
CA ASP A 44 -12.23 3.68 -12.96
C ASP A 44 -13.50 3.11 -12.32
N HIS A 45 -13.38 2.06 -11.50
CA HIS A 45 -14.52 1.33 -10.93
C HIS A 45 -14.61 1.37 -9.41
N MET A 46 -13.50 1.63 -8.70
CA MET A 46 -13.43 1.43 -7.26
C MET A 46 -12.47 2.42 -6.62
N THR A 47 -12.76 2.82 -5.39
CA THR A 47 -11.78 3.48 -4.53
C THR A 47 -11.27 2.47 -3.52
N TYR A 48 -9.96 2.44 -3.31
CA TYR A 48 -9.32 1.63 -2.29
C TYR A 48 -8.63 2.51 -1.26
N ILE A 49 -8.62 2.07 -0.01
CA ILE A 49 -7.92 2.71 1.09
C ILE A 49 -7.04 1.66 1.75
N GLY A 50 -5.78 2.01 2.01
CA GLY A 50 -4.85 1.16 2.76
C GLY A 50 -3.96 1.98 3.68
N THR A 51 -3.41 1.33 4.69
CA THR A 51 -2.43 1.92 5.61
C THR A 51 -1.17 1.07 5.67
N ASN A 52 -0.01 1.69 5.91
CA ASN A 52 1.27 0.98 6.09
C ASN A 52 1.44 0.36 7.49
N TYR A 53 0.41 0.47 8.33
CA TYR A 53 0.29 -0.20 9.62
C TYR A 53 -0.98 -1.03 9.64
N GLU A 54 -0.91 -2.23 10.19
CA GLU A 54 -2.10 -3.04 10.48
C GLU A 54 -2.86 -2.43 11.67
N THR A 55 -4.18 -2.30 11.53
CA THR A 55 -5.10 -1.81 12.58
C THR A 55 -5.50 -2.89 13.59
N GLY A 56 -5.02 -4.13 13.46
CA GLY A 56 -5.50 -5.31 14.20
C GLY A 56 -4.59 -5.84 15.32
N GLY A 57 -3.47 -5.17 15.63
CA GLY A 57 -2.55 -5.57 16.70
C GLY A 57 -2.35 -4.45 17.71
N THR A 58 -2.05 -4.80 18.96
CA THR A 58 -1.68 -3.81 19.99
C THR A 58 -0.61 -2.86 19.42
N MET A 59 -0.90 -1.56 19.44
CA MET A 59 -0.08 -0.47 18.87
C MET A 59 1.39 -0.44 19.36
N SER A 60 1.80 -1.34 20.23
CA SER A 60 3.08 -1.38 20.91
C SER A 60 4.14 -2.28 20.27
N THR A 61 3.83 -3.19 19.33
CA THR A 61 4.78 -4.28 19.05
C THR A 61 5.69 -4.18 17.83
N PHE A 62 5.43 -3.43 16.73
CA PHE A 62 6.45 -3.35 15.65
C PHE A 62 6.52 -2.01 14.89
N PRO A 63 7.14 -0.96 15.45
CA PRO A 63 7.50 0.26 14.71
C PRO A 63 8.61 0.08 13.63
N PHE A 64 8.98 -1.17 13.26
CA PHE A 64 10.26 -1.48 12.60
C PHE A 64 10.22 -2.48 11.44
N ARG A 65 9.07 -2.82 10.86
CA ARG A 65 9.12 -3.62 9.62
C ARG A 65 9.58 -2.73 8.46
N LYS A 66 10.89 -2.73 8.20
CA LYS A 66 11.47 -2.17 6.98
C LYS A 66 11.37 -3.23 5.90
N TYR A 67 10.55 -2.96 4.89
CA TYR A 67 10.48 -3.80 3.70
C TYR A 67 11.42 -3.24 2.65
N MET A 68 12.00 -4.13 1.86
CA MET A 68 12.91 -3.77 0.78
C MET A 68 12.52 -4.53 -0.47
N ILE A 69 12.53 -3.86 -1.62
CA ILE A 69 12.39 -4.51 -2.93
C ILE A 69 13.78 -4.55 -3.57
N GLY A 70 14.17 -5.74 -4.03
CA GLY A 70 15.42 -5.97 -4.73
C GLY A 70 15.21 -6.01 -6.24
N VAL A 71 16.05 -5.29 -6.98
CA VAL A 71 16.21 -5.43 -8.43
C VAL A 71 17.53 -6.13 -8.69
N LEU A 72 17.46 -7.38 -9.16
CA LEU A 72 18.64 -8.20 -9.44
C LEU A 72 19.01 -8.12 -10.93
N ASP A 73 20.22 -7.66 -11.22
CA ASP A 73 20.86 -7.85 -12.51
C ASP A 73 21.44 -9.27 -12.56
N LYS A 74 20.92 -10.08 -13.49
CA LYS A 74 21.31 -11.50 -13.63
C LYS A 74 22.64 -11.68 -14.35
N GLU A 75 23.08 -10.72 -15.17
CA GLU A 75 24.34 -10.81 -15.90
C GLU A 75 25.52 -10.50 -14.98
N THR A 76 25.38 -9.46 -14.15
CA THR A 76 26.43 -9.05 -13.21
C THR A 76 26.30 -9.70 -11.83
N GLY A 77 25.13 -10.23 -11.49
CA GLY A 77 24.81 -10.77 -10.16
C GLY A 77 24.59 -9.70 -9.08
N THR A 78 24.50 -8.43 -9.46
CA THR A 78 24.37 -7.31 -8.52
C THR A 78 22.90 -7.04 -8.19
N MET A 79 22.60 -6.79 -6.91
CA MET A 79 21.25 -6.45 -6.45
C MET A 79 21.18 -5.00 -5.95
N GLU A 80 20.30 -4.21 -6.54
CA GLU A 80 19.90 -2.90 -6.03
C GLU A 80 18.73 -3.08 -5.05
N LEU A 81 18.80 -2.41 -3.90
CA LEU A 81 17.84 -2.57 -2.81
C LEU A 81 17.16 -1.23 -2.49
N HIS A 82 15.83 -1.21 -2.52
CA HIS A 82 15.02 -0.02 -2.24
C HIS A 82 14.16 -0.23 -1.01
N ASN A 83 14.26 0.67 -0.01
CA ASN A 83 13.33 0.69 1.11
C ASN A 83 11.92 1.02 0.60
N THR A 84 10.90 0.35 1.15
CA THR A 84 9.52 0.58 0.75
C THR A 84 8.55 0.41 1.90
N ASP A 85 7.40 1.08 1.79
CA ASP A 85 6.23 0.83 2.62
C ASP A 85 5.31 -0.19 1.91
N ILE A 86 4.69 -1.09 2.69
CA ILE A 86 3.67 -2.01 2.17
C ILE A 86 2.29 -1.48 2.54
N PHE A 87 1.39 -1.42 1.56
CA PHE A 87 -0.02 -1.09 1.77
C PHE A 87 -0.91 -2.27 1.42
N HIS A 88 -1.77 -2.64 2.37
CA HIS A 88 -2.90 -3.55 2.14
C HIS A 88 -4.13 -2.73 1.85
N MET A 89 -4.64 -2.83 0.62
CA MET A 89 -5.69 -1.99 0.08
C MET A 89 -7.04 -2.71 0.11
N THR A 90 -8.00 -2.09 0.79
CA THR A 90 -9.38 -2.58 0.91
C THR A 90 -10.32 -1.67 0.11
N PRO A 91 -11.33 -2.20 -0.62
CA PRO A 91 -12.30 -1.37 -1.31
C PRO A 91 -13.08 -0.52 -0.31
N TYR A 92 -13.21 0.76 -0.62
CA TYR A 92 -14.11 1.66 0.07
C TYR A 92 -15.52 1.52 -0.50
N ILE A 93 -16.40 0.93 0.30
CA ILE A 93 -17.82 0.75 -0.03
C ILE A 93 -18.63 1.76 0.79
N LYS A 94 -19.17 2.78 0.12
CA LYS A 94 -19.99 3.82 0.74
C LYS A 94 -21.19 3.18 1.47
N GLY A 95 -21.41 3.54 2.74
CA GLY A 95 -22.49 3.01 3.58
C GLY A 95 -22.15 1.74 4.36
N MET A 96 -21.09 1.00 4.00
CA MET A 96 -20.63 -0.15 4.80
C MET A 96 -19.74 0.32 5.97
N VAL A 97 -18.90 1.33 5.73
CA VAL A 97 -17.93 1.85 6.71
C VAL A 97 -18.61 2.63 7.85
N ASP A 98 -19.77 3.25 7.58
CA ASP A 98 -20.53 4.01 8.58
C ASP A 98 -21.23 3.10 9.62
N SER A 99 -21.50 1.83 9.27
CA SER A 99 -22.13 0.85 10.16
C SER A 99 -21.18 0.23 11.19
N VAL A 100 -19.87 0.26 10.91
CA VAL A 100 -18.82 -0.27 11.80
C VAL A 100 -18.43 0.79 12.84
N ALA A 101 -18.53 2.08 12.50
CA ALA A 101 -18.28 3.19 13.41
C ALA A 101 -19.43 3.48 14.39
N SER A 102 -20.63 2.92 14.16
CA SER A 102 -21.81 3.15 15.01
C SER A 102 -21.98 2.13 16.14
N HIS A 103 -21.01 1.23 16.36
CA HIS A 103 -21.04 0.19 17.39
C HIS A 103 -19.83 0.25 18.35
N GLN A 104 -19.14 1.39 18.44
CA GLN A 104 -18.17 1.69 19.50
C GLN A 104 -18.75 2.67 20.51
#